data_AF-A0A8J5Y964-F1
#
_entry.id   AF-A0A8J5Y964-F1
#
_cell.length_a   1.000
_cell.length_b   1.000
_cell.length_c   1.000
_cell.angle_alpha   90.00
_cell.angle_beta   90.00
_cell.angle_gamma   90.00
#
_symmetry.space_group_name_H-M   'P 1'
#
loop_
_entity.id
_entity.type
_entity.pdbx_description
1 polymer ?
#
loop_
_entity_poly.entity_id
_entity_poly.type
_entity_poly.pdbx_seq_one_letter_code
_entity_poly.pdbx_strand_id
1 'polypeptide(L)'
;MAGGEQKKGGGEQKKAGGGGKKKEVKKETGLGLSFTKDENFGEWYSEVVVNGEMIEYYDISGCYILRPWAMSIWENMQTFFDAEIKKMKVKNCYFPLFVSPGVLQKEKDHIEGFAPEVAWVTKSGESDLEVPIAIRPTSETVMYPYYSKWIRGHRDLPLKLNQWCNVVRWEFSNPTPFIRSREFLWQEGHTAFATKEEADTEVLQILELYRRIYEEFLAIPVTKGRKSELEKFAGGLYTTSVEAFIPNTGRGIQGATSHCLGQNFAKMFEINFENEKGEKSMVWQNSWAYSTRTIGVMVMVHGDNKGLVLPPKVAALQVIVIPVPYKDADTQGIFDACAATVAILSDAGIRAEADLRENYSPGWKYSNWEMKGVPLRIEIGPRDLANNQVRAVRRDNGEKTDISRVFLVEQVKGMLEKIQQNLFDVAKQKRDACIEVVKTWDEFIKALGQKKLILAPWCDEEEVEKDVKARTKGEMGAAKSLCTPFEQPELPEAREAGELGSGKPHICEESKLPLVAIVVNNTVLNALLLGSLQQSGPIGAEVTRLIHFLQPSPFHGSLPDVNGSGHWGHCKQGNFQFKIVI
;
A
#
# COMPACT_ATOMS: atom_id res chain seq x y z
N MET A 1 79.15 -33.22 -20.61
CA MET A 1 80.02 -33.00 -19.44
C MET A 1 79.69 -31.63 -18.89
N ALA A 2 79.52 -31.56 -17.55
CA ALA A 2 79.57 -30.39 -16.66
C ALA A 2 78.84 -29.09 -17.08
N GLY A 3 78.01 -28.46 -16.24
CA GLY A 3 77.74 -28.67 -14.83
C GLY A 3 76.62 -27.72 -14.38
N GLY A 4 75.85 -28.16 -13.41
CA GLY A 4 74.86 -27.33 -12.73
C GLY A 4 75.48 -26.58 -11.56
N GLU A 5 74.83 -25.48 -11.18
CA GLU A 5 74.91 -24.93 -9.83
C GLU A 5 73.52 -24.49 -9.38
N GLN A 6 73.16 -24.95 -8.19
CA GLN A 6 71.97 -24.59 -7.43
C GLN A 6 72.09 -23.17 -6.87
N LYS A 7 70.98 -22.41 -6.84
CA LYS A 7 70.71 -21.45 -5.76
C LYS A 7 69.26 -21.53 -5.29
N LYS A 8 69.14 -21.40 -3.97
CA LYS A 8 68.02 -21.73 -3.08
C LYS A 8 66.90 -20.69 -3.11
N GLY A 9 65.73 -21.13 -2.63
CA GLY A 9 64.47 -20.41 -2.61
C GLY A 9 64.36 -19.29 -1.56
N GLY A 10 63.26 -18.54 -1.72
CA GLY A 10 62.72 -17.55 -0.81
C GLY A 10 61.43 -17.02 -1.43
N GLY A 11 60.28 -17.33 -0.81
CA GLY A 11 58.97 -17.26 -1.45
C GLY A 11 58.32 -15.88 -1.50
N GLU A 12 57.37 -15.74 -2.42
CA GLU A 12 56.38 -14.67 -2.44
C GLU A 12 55.00 -15.23 -2.86
N GLN A 13 53.98 -14.70 -2.19
CA GLN A 13 52.60 -15.17 -2.15
C GLN A 13 51.89 -15.10 -3.51
N LYS A 14 51.23 -16.21 -3.90
CA LYS A 14 50.24 -16.22 -4.99
C LYS A 14 48.98 -15.47 -4.57
N LYS A 15 48.76 -14.26 -5.08
CA LYS A 15 47.40 -13.71 -5.26
C LYS A 15 46.84 -14.25 -6.57
N ALA A 16 45.92 -15.22 -6.47
CA ALA A 16 45.14 -15.67 -7.61
C ALA A 16 44.06 -14.64 -7.92
N GLY A 17 44.18 -13.98 -9.08
CA GLY A 17 43.14 -13.14 -9.65
C GLY A 17 42.00 -14.01 -10.18
N GLY A 18 40.80 -13.80 -9.64
CA GLY A 18 39.54 -14.29 -10.18
C GLY A 18 38.66 -13.12 -10.57
N GLY A 19 38.94 -12.52 -11.73
CA GLY A 19 38.10 -11.49 -12.34
C GLY A 19 36.82 -12.10 -12.88
N GLY A 20 35.79 -12.21 -12.03
CA GLY A 20 34.43 -12.48 -12.45
C GLY A 20 33.84 -11.24 -13.13
N LYS A 21 33.84 -11.21 -14.48
CA LYS A 21 33.02 -10.26 -15.24
C LYS A 21 31.56 -10.44 -14.82
N LYS A 22 31.00 -9.48 -14.07
CA LYS A 22 29.56 -9.29 -13.98
C LYS A 22 29.04 -9.17 -15.42
N LYS A 23 28.16 -10.09 -15.83
CA LYS A 23 27.38 -9.90 -17.06
C LYS A 23 26.44 -8.72 -16.81
N GLU A 24 26.83 -7.52 -17.23
CA GLU A 24 25.89 -6.43 -17.44
C GLU A 24 24.89 -6.88 -18.51
N VAL A 25 23.61 -6.88 -18.13
CA VAL A 25 22.51 -6.97 -19.09
C VAL A 25 22.59 -5.70 -19.94
N LYS A 26 22.88 -5.82 -21.24
CA LYS A 26 22.85 -4.68 -22.16
C LYS A 26 21.44 -4.06 -22.13
N LYS A 27 21.31 -2.85 -21.55
CA LYS A 27 20.09 -2.03 -21.61
C LYS A 27 19.96 -1.48 -23.05
N GLU A 28 19.39 -2.25 -23.98
CA GLU A 28 19.25 -1.84 -25.39
C GLU A 28 18.38 -0.59 -25.60
N THR A 29 17.49 -0.24 -24.66
CA THR A 29 16.55 0.88 -24.80
C THR A 29 16.73 2.01 -23.76
N GLY A 30 17.63 1.83 -22.77
CA GLY A 30 17.79 2.77 -21.65
C GLY A 30 16.64 2.80 -20.62
N LEU A 31 15.52 2.12 -20.89
CA LEU A 31 14.30 2.10 -20.06
C LEU A 31 14.24 0.94 -19.05
N GLY A 32 15.29 0.13 -18.94
CA GLY A 32 15.30 -1.03 -18.06
C GLY A 32 15.47 -0.65 -16.58
N LEU A 33 14.82 -1.41 -15.69
CA LEU A 33 15.03 -1.33 -14.24
C LEU A 33 16.48 -1.64 -13.89
N SER A 34 16.99 -1.01 -12.84
CA SER A 34 18.33 -1.24 -12.31
C SER A 34 18.34 -2.36 -11.27
N PHE A 35 17.20 -2.59 -10.62
CA PHE A 35 17.03 -3.63 -9.61
C PHE A 35 15.97 -4.65 -10.03
N THR A 36 16.21 -5.92 -9.70
CA THR A 36 15.19 -6.96 -9.83
C THR A 36 14.32 -7.02 -8.57
N LYS A 37 13.07 -7.46 -8.75
CA LYS A 37 12.07 -7.57 -7.68
C LYS A 37 12.53 -8.45 -6.50
N ASP A 38 13.30 -9.51 -6.78
CA ASP A 38 13.76 -10.47 -5.79
C ASP A 38 15.08 -10.06 -5.11
N GLU A 39 15.94 -9.29 -5.79
CA GLU A 39 17.21 -8.83 -5.21
C GLU A 39 17.02 -7.62 -4.30
N ASN A 40 16.27 -6.61 -4.75
CA ASN A 40 16.00 -5.41 -3.97
C ASN A 40 14.58 -4.91 -4.25
N PHE A 41 13.62 -5.51 -3.56
CA PHE A 41 12.19 -5.20 -3.69
C PHE A 41 11.89 -3.71 -3.50
N GLY A 42 12.62 -3.06 -2.60
CA GLY A 42 12.38 -1.67 -2.27
C GLY A 42 12.72 -0.72 -3.42
N GLU A 43 13.97 -0.78 -3.89
CA GLU A 43 14.42 0.04 -5.01
C GLU A 43 13.68 -0.32 -6.30
N TRP A 44 13.40 -1.61 -6.52
CA TRP A 44 12.55 -2.07 -7.61
C TRP A 44 11.18 -1.38 -7.59
N TYR A 45 10.50 -1.36 -6.43
CA TYR A 45 9.18 -0.74 -6.31
C TYR A 45 9.21 0.75 -6.65
N SER A 46 10.21 1.48 -6.11
CA SER A 46 10.42 2.90 -6.39
C SER A 46 10.66 3.16 -7.88
N GLU A 47 11.55 2.40 -8.52
CA GLU A 47 11.79 2.54 -9.97
C GLU A 47 10.54 2.24 -10.79
N VAL A 48 9.76 1.21 -10.43
CA VAL A 48 8.55 0.82 -11.17
C VAL A 48 7.47 1.90 -11.12
N VAL A 49 7.19 2.48 -9.95
CA VAL A 49 6.13 3.51 -9.85
C VAL A 49 6.53 4.84 -10.49
N VAL A 50 7.83 5.16 -10.55
CA VAL A 50 8.34 6.37 -11.23
C VAL A 50 8.45 6.15 -12.74
N ASN A 51 9.17 5.11 -13.17
CA ASN A 51 9.39 4.83 -14.60
C ASN A 51 8.09 4.41 -15.31
N GLY A 52 7.14 3.84 -14.57
CA GLY A 52 5.77 3.58 -15.03
C GLY A 52 4.87 4.82 -15.05
N GLU A 53 5.41 6.01 -14.74
CA GLU A 53 4.71 7.31 -14.73
C GLU A 53 3.46 7.34 -13.83
N MET A 54 3.47 6.56 -12.73
CA MET A 54 2.37 6.55 -11.75
C MET A 54 2.47 7.72 -10.78
N ILE A 55 3.69 8.05 -10.36
CA ILE A 55 3.95 9.11 -9.40
C ILE A 55 5.09 10.03 -9.84
N GLU A 56 5.16 11.19 -9.19
CA GLU A 56 6.37 12.01 -9.08
C GLU A 56 6.69 12.22 -7.60
N TYR A 57 7.97 12.23 -7.24
CA TYR A 57 8.38 12.62 -5.89
C TYR A 57 8.12 14.10 -5.67
N TYR A 58 7.58 14.45 -4.51
CA TYR A 58 7.34 15.85 -4.14
C TYR A 58 8.39 16.33 -3.15
N ASP A 59 8.64 17.64 -3.13
CA ASP A 59 9.66 18.25 -2.26
C ASP A 59 9.34 18.08 -0.76
N ILE A 60 8.08 17.85 -0.42
CA ILE A 60 7.66 17.48 0.93
C ILE A 60 7.74 15.96 1.08
N SER A 61 8.67 15.50 1.92
CA SER A 61 8.85 14.08 2.23
C SER A 61 7.52 13.43 2.65
N GLY A 62 7.22 12.30 2.01
CA GLY A 62 6.01 11.52 2.24
C GLY A 62 4.77 12.00 1.49
N CYS A 63 4.89 13.05 0.68
CA CYS A 63 3.90 13.45 -0.30
C CYS A 63 4.38 13.07 -1.71
N TYR A 64 3.43 12.70 -2.57
CA TYR A 64 3.71 12.25 -3.93
C TYR A 64 2.65 12.82 -4.87
N ILE A 65 3.06 13.28 -6.06
CA ILE A 65 2.10 13.69 -7.08
C ILE A 65 1.55 12.40 -7.71
N LEU A 66 0.23 12.22 -7.66
CA LEU A 66 -0.44 11.13 -8.37
C LEU A 66 -0.67 11.54 -9.82
N ARG A 67 0.07 10.93 -10.75
CA ARG A 67 -0.01 11.24 -12.18
C ARG A 67 -1.25 10.58 -12.80
N PRO A 68 -1.67 10.98 -14.02
CA PRO A 68 -2.88 10.44 -14.67
C PRO A 68 -2.94 8.91 -14.73
N TRP A 69 -1.79 8.23 -14.88
CA TRP A 69 -1.73 6.77 -14.92
C TRP A 69 -2.23 6.12 -13.61
N ALA A 70 -1.88 6.69 -12.46
CA ALA A 70 -2.37 6.25 -11.15
C ALA A 70 -3.78 6.76 -10.85
N MET A 71 -4.08 8.00 -11.21
CA MET A 71 -5.40 8.59 -10.97
C MET A 71 -6.51 7.85 -11.72
N SER A 72 -6.27 7.41 -12.95
CA SER A 72 -7.24 6.60 -13.71
C SER A 72 -7.60 5.28 -12.99
N ILE A 73 -6.63 4.64 -12.32
CA ILE A 73 -6.88 3.43 -11.52
C ILE A 73 -7.76 3.79 -10.31
N TRP A 74 -7.47 4.90 -9.62
CA TRP A 74 -8.27 5.39 -8.51
C TRP A 74 -9.72 5.70 -8.93
N GLU A 75 -9.90 6.42 -10.03
CA GLU A 75 -11.21 6.79 -10.58
C GLU A 75 -12.04 5.57 -11.01
N ASN A 76 -11.40 4.54 -11.56
CA ASN A 76 -12.06 3.28 -11.91
C ASN A 76 -12.61 2.56 -10.66
N MET A 77 -11.80 2.45 -9.60
CA MET A 77 -12.23 1.86 -8.34
C MET A 77 -13.31 2.70 -7.67
N GLN A 78 -13.15 4.03 -7.67
CA GLN A 78 -14.13 4.97 -7.16
C GLN A 78 -15.47 4.80 -7.86
N THR A 79 -15.49 4.77 -9.19
CA THR A 79 -16.71 4.62 -10.00
C THR A 79 -17.46 3.33 -9.64
N PHE A 80 -16.75 2.21 -9.52
CA PHE A 80 -17.33 0.95 -9.09
C PHE A 80 -17.91 1.04 -7.67
N PHE A 81 -17.07 1.42 -6.70
CA PHE A 81 -17.44 1.36 -5.30
C PHE A 81 -18.59 2.31 -4.98
N ASP A 82 -18.54 3.52 -5.55
CA ASP A 82 -19.57 4.55 -5.40
C ASP A 82 -20.94 4.10 -5.95
N ALA A 83 -20.95 3.38 -7.08
CA ALA A 83 -22.17 2.80 -7.63
C ALA A 83 -22.76 1.70 -6.72
N GLU A 84 -21.91 0.86 -6.12
CA GLU A 84 -22.35 -0.22 -5.23
C GLU A 84 -22.90 0.30 -3.90
N ILE A 85 -22.22 1.25 -3.24
CA ILE A 85 -22.72 1.82 -1.98
C ILE A 85 -24.02 2.62 -2.18
N LYS A 86 -24.25 3.21 -3.36
CA LYS A 86 -25.52 3.85 -3.70
C LYS A 86 -26.68 2.86 -3.79
N LYS A 87 -26.44 1.62 -4.25
CA LYS A 87 -27.45 0.54 -4.19
C LYS A 87 -27.81 0.20 -2.74
N MET A 88 -26.87 0.37 -1.81
CA MET A 88 -27.08 0.24 -0.37
C MET A 88 -27.69 1.49 0.28
N LYS A 89 -28.12 2.48 -0.53
CA LYS A 89 -28.70 3.77 -0.11
C LYS A 89 -27.73 4.67 0.68
N VAL A 90 -26.43 4.43 0.58
CA VAL A 90 -25.40 5.33 1.12
C VAL A 90 -25.36 6.60 0.26
N LYS A 91 -25.29 7.76 0.90
CA LYS A 91 -25.25 9.06 0.22
C LYS A 91 -23.88 9.70 0.38
N ASN A 92 -23.33 10.24 -0.71
CA ASN A 92 -22.12 11.02 -0.61
C ASN A 92 -22.39 12.37 0.07
N CYS A 93 -21.45 12.79 0.90
CA CYS A 93 -21.38 14.10 1.52
C CYS A 93 -19.94 14.63 1.45
N TYR A 94 -19.73 15.85 1.93
CA TYR A 94 -18.39 16.41 2.11
C TYR A 94 -18.35 17.21 3.40
N PHE A 95 -17.55 16.77 4.36
CA PHE A 95 -17.22 17.53 5.56
C PHE A 95 -15.89 18.29 5.37
N PRO A 96 -15.73 19.46 6.01
CA PRO A 96 -14.51 20.26 5.91
C PRO A 96 -13.25 19.50 6.33
N LEU A 97 -12.12 19.88 5.73
CA LEU A 97 -10.78 19.38 6.07
C LEU A 97 -10.35 19.75 7.51
N PHE A 98 -10.83 20.89 7.99
CA PHE A 98 -10.38 21.52 9.22
C PHE A 98 -11.20 21.09 10.44
N VAL A 99 -10.51 20.79 11.54
CA VAL A 99 -11.10 20.33 12.80
C VAL A 99 -10.65 21.26 13.93
N SER A 100 -11.59 21.69 14.76
CA SER A 100 -11.24 22.51 15.93
C SER A 100 -10.58 21.65 17.03
N PRO A 101 -9.64 22.22 17.81
CA PRO A 101 -8.93 21.47 18.86
C PRO A 101 -9.87 20.86 19.89
N GLY A 102 -10.92 21.59 20.28
CA GLY A 102 -11.84 21.16 21.32
C GLY A 102 -12.60 19.88 20.97
N VAL A 103 -12.84 19.63 19.68
CA VAL A 103 -13.53 18.40 19.24
C VAL A 103 -12.54 17.24 19.14
N LEU A 104 -11.32 17.49 18.67
CA LEU A 104 -10.26 16.48 18.60
C LEU A 104 -9.84 16.00 20.00
N GLN A 105 -9.82 16.90 20.98
CA GLN A 105 -9.47 16.56 22.36
C GLN A 105 -10.47 15.58 22.98
N LYS A 106 -11.77 15.69 22.65
CA LYS A 106 -12.79 14.73 23.13
C LYS A 106 -12.48 13.30 22.69
N GLU A 107 -11.95 13.11 21.49
CA GLU A 107 -11.57 11.80 20.99
C GLU A 107 -10.32 11.28 21.71
N LYS A 108 -9.31 12.13 21.90
CA LYS A 108 -8.07 11.79 22.62
C LYS A 108 -8.34 11.36 24.07
N ASP A 109 -9.26 12.01 24.77
CA ASP A 109 -9.58 11.71 26.16
C ASP A 109 -10.27 10.34 26.34
N HIS A 110 -10.82 9.78 25.26
CA HIS A 110 -11.60 8.55 25.28
C HIS A 110 -10.97 7.41 24.45
N ILE A 111 -9.95 7.69 23.63
CA ILE A 111 -9.23 6.71 22.80
C ILE A 111 -7.73 6.80 23.10
N GLU A 112 -7.21 5.80 23.82
CA GLU A 112 -5.80 5.71 24.19
C GLU A 112 -4.91 5.61 22.93
N GLY A 113 -3.84 6.42 22.85
CA GLY A 113 -2.86 6.39 21.75
C GLY A 113 -3.11 7.35 20.57
N PHE A 114 -4.13 8.20 20.62
CA PHE A 114 -4.63 8.94 19.45
C PHE A 114 -3.75 10.09 18.88
N ALA A 115 -2.62 10.53 19.48
CA ALA A 115 -1.91 11.69 18.90
C ALA A 115 -0.38 11.73 19.02
N PRO A 116 0.31 11.25 17.97
CA PRO A 116 1.53 11.90 17.46
C PRO A 116 1.36 12.55 16.07
N GLU A 117 0.35 12.19 15.28
CA GLU A 117 0.39 12.39 13.81
C GLU A 117 -0.50 13.52 13.26
N VAL A 118 -0.99 14.43 14.12
CA VAL A 118 -1.90 15.51 13.70
C VAL A 118 -1.10 16.71 13.17
N ALA A 119 -1.39 17.12 11.93
CA ALA A 119 -0.87 18.37 11.38
C ALA A 119 -1.74 19.56 11.81
N TRP A 120 -1.11 20.65 12.25
CA TRP A 120 -1.77 21.84 12.77
C TRP A 120 -1.52 23.06 11.86
N VAL A 121 -2.59 23.80 11.57
CA VAL A 121 -2.55 25.14 11.01
C VAL A 121 -2.53 26.14 12.16
N THR A 122 -1.44 26.90 12.28
CA THR A 122 -1.24 27.90 13.35
C THR A 122 -1.20 29.33 12.85
N LYS A 123 -1.10 29.54 11.53
CA LYS A 123 -1.00 30.86 10.90
C LYS A 123 -1.91 30.99 9.68
N SER A 124 -2.38 32.21 9.43
CA SER A 124 -3.04 32.63 8.18
C SER A 124 -2.28 33.83 7.60
N GLY A 125 -1.56 33.61 6.50
CA GLY A 125 -0.53 34.56 6.06
C GLY A 125 0.56 34.68 7.13
N GLU A 126 0.86 35.90 7.55
CA GLU A 126 1.84 36.16 8.61
C GLU A 126 1.24 36.26 10.02
N SER A 127 -0.09 36.22 10.15
CA SER A 127 -0.79 36.36 11.43
C SER A 127 -1.03 35.00 12.10
N ASP A 128 -0.71 34.91 13.39
CA ASP A 128 -1.03 33.74 14.21
C ASP A 128 -2.55 33.62 14.41
N LEU A 129 -3.05 32.39 14.37
CA LEU A 129 -4.43 32.08 14.74
C LEU A 129 -4.56 32.08 16.26
N GLU A 130 -5.62 32.70 16.78
CA GLU A 130 -5.92 32.70 18.22
C GLU A 130 -6.08 31.27 18.75
N VAL A 131 -6.69 30.39 17.93
CA VAL A 131 -6.85 28.97 18.22
C VAL A 131 -6.32 28.18 17.01
N PRO A 132 -5.30 27.32 17.20
CA PRO A 132 -4.82 26.43 16.14
C PRO A 132 -5.92 25.55 15.58
N ILE A 133 -5.83 25.15 14.32
CA ILE A 133 -6.82 24.30 13.65
C ILE A 133 -6.13 23.03 13.16
N ALA A 134 -6.69 21.86 13.46
CA ALA A 134 -6.12 20.60 13.00
C ALA A 134 -6.57 20.32 11.55
N ILE A 135 -5.68 19.71 10.77
CA ILE A 135 -6.03 19.03 9.53
C ILE A 135 -6.50 17.63 9.89
N ARG A 136 -7.65 17.19 9.37
CA ARG A 136 -8.24 15.90 9.76
C ARG A 136 -7.28 14.72 9.48
N PRO A 137 -7.01 13.86 10.49
CA PRO A 137 -6.41 12.55 10.27
C PRO A 137 -7.48 11.48 9.93
N THR A 138 -8.74 11.76 10.29
CA THR A 138 -9.97 10.98 10.11
C THR A 138 -11.18 11.88 10.41
N SER A 139 -12.40 11.52 10.00
CA SER A 139 -13.57 12.42 10.13
C SER A 139 -14.57 12.10 11.24
N GLU A 140 -14.33 11.12 12.11
CA GLU A 140 -15.22 10.81 13.26
C GLU A 140 -15.53 12.08 14.08
N THR A 141 -14.48 12.80 14.50
CA THR A 141 -14.61 14.07 15.24
C THR A 141 -15.22 15.20 14.42
N VAL A 142 -15.16 15.14 13.10
CA VAL A 142 -15.77 16.16 12.22
C VAL A 142 -17.25 15.90 12.02
N MET A 143 -17.66 14.64 11.90
CA MET A 143 -19.00 14.23 11.50
C MET A 143 -19.95 14.02 12.67
N TYR A 144 -19.49 13.36 13.73
CA TYR A 144 -20.35 12.88 14.82
C TYR A 144 -21.04 13.96 15.66
N PRO A 145 -20.45 15.15 15.89
CA PRO A 145 -21.19 16.27 16.47
C PRO A 145 -22.40 16.74 15.66
N TYR A 146 -22.45 16.42 14.36
CA TYR A 146 -23.59 16.74 13.49
C TYR A 146 -24.56 15.56 13.38
N TYR A 147 -24.09 14.32 13.52
CA TYR A 147 -24.97 13.16 13.64
C TYR A 147 -25.90 13.30 14.85
N SER A 148 -25.40 13.76 16.00
CA SER A 148 -26.23 14.05 17.17
C SER A 148 -27.22 15.20 16.98
N LYS A 149 -27.03 16.04 15.96
CA LYS A 149 -27.97 17.11 15.59
C LYS A 149 -29.04 16.64 14.60
N TRP A 150 -28.67 15.76 13.69
CA TRP A 150 -29.53 15.29 12.61
C TRP A 150 -30.43 14.14 13.03
N ILE A 151 -29.95 13.26 13.92
CA ILE A 151 -30.70 12.11 14.42
C ILE A 151 -31.49 12.54 15.65
N ARG A 152 -32.82 12.43 15.58
CA ARG A 152 -33.75 12.76 16.68
C ARG A 152 -34.65 11.59 17.04
N GLY A 153 -35.16 10.87 16.05
CA GLY A 153 -36.02 9.70 16.25
C GLY A 153 -35.64 8.54 15.35
N HIS A 154 -36.25 7.38 15.57
CA HIS A 154 -36.03 6.16 14.78
C HIS A 154 -36.27 6.35 13.28
N ARG A 155 -37.09 7.35 12.88
CA ARG A 155 -37.38 7.69 11.48
C ARG A 155 -36.22 8.34 10.73
N ASP A 156 -35.24 8.86 11.46
CA ASP A 156 -34.01 9.42 10.88
C ASP A 156 -32.96 8.34 10.59
N LEU A 157 -33.22 7.09 11.01
CA LEU A 157 -32.33 5.95 10.85
C LEU A 157 -32.84 4.99 9.76
N PRO A 158 -31.93 4.29 9.06
CA PRO A 158 -30.48 4.42 9.15
C PRO A 158 -29.96 5.69 8.45
N LEU A 159 -29.02 6.39 9.09
CA LEU A 159 -28.24 7.46 8.45
C LEU A 159 -27.01 6.83 7.82
N LYS A 160 -26.82 6.97 6.51
CA LYS A 160 -25.71 6.34 5.78
C LYS A 160 -24.97 7.34 4.90
N LEU A 161 -23.78 7.76 5.31
CA LEU A 161 -22.98 8.73 4.57
C LEU A 161 -21.62 8.17 4.14
N ASN A 162 -21.10 8.70 3.05
CA ASN A 162 -19.75 8.45 2.54
C ASN A 162 -19.12 9.77 2.09
N GLN A 163 -17.80 9.90 2.17
CA GLN A 163 -17.08 10.98 1.49
C GLN A 163 -15.81 10.48 0.82
N TRP A 164 -15.49 11.08 -0.33
CA TRP A 164 -14.24 10.89 -1.05
C TRP A 164 -13.36 12.11 -0.81
N CYS A 165 -12.17 11.91 -0.25
CA CYS A 165 -11.31 13.02 0.10
C CYS A 165 -9.86 12.62 0.37
N ASN A 166 -9.02 13.62 0.64
CA ASN A 166 -7.71 13.43 1.23
C ASN A 166 -7.75 13.52 2.77
N VAL A 167 -6.78 12.86 3.39
CA VAL A 167 -6.44 12.99 4.81
C VAL A 167 -4.94 13.19 4.99
N VAL A 168 -4.56 13.82 6.10
CA VAL A 168 -3.17 14.07 6.45
C VAL A 168 -2.84 13.38 7.77
N ARG A 169 -1.83 12.51 7.75
CA ARG A 169 -1.24 11.87 8.93
C ARG A 169 0.26 12.06 8.88
N TRP A 170 0.80 12.81 9.85
CA TRP A 170 2.22 13.13 9.92
C TRP A 170 3.05 11.97 10.47
N GLU A 171 3.05 10.88 9.72
CA GLU A 171 3.78 9.65 10.01
C GLU A 171 5.28 9.92 10.18
N PHE A 172 5.83 9.45 11.31
CA PHE A 172 7.25 9.52 11.64
C PHE A 172 8.05 8.36 11.03
N SER A 173 7.35 7.31 10.59
CA SER A 173 7.93 6.20 9.87
C SER A 173 8.27 6.60 8.42
N ASN A 174 9.22 5.91 7.80
CA ASN A 174 9.61 6.22 6.42
C ASN A 174 8.40 6.03 5.48
N PRO A 175 8.09 7.03 4.63
CA PRO A 175 6.97 6.93 3.71
C PRO A 175 7.33 6.05 2.51
N THR A 176 6.34 5.33 1.99
CA THR A 176 6.43 4.52 0.78
C THR A 176 5.29 4.92 -0.14
N PRO A 177 5.54 5.26 -1.42
CA PRO A 177 4.50 5.67 -2.37
C PRO A 177 3.30 4.72 -2.34
N PHE A 178 2.09 5.29 -2.30
CA PHE A 178 0.79 4.60 -2.13
C PHE A 178 0.58 3.88 -0.79
N ILE A 179 1.55 3.08 -0.34
CA ILE A 179 1.43 2.18 0.81
C ILE A 179 1.27 2.94 2.12
N ARG A 180 2.09 3.98 2.30
CA ARG A 180 2.09 4.85 3.48
C ARG A 180 2.66 6.21 3.08
N SER A 181 1.76 7.14 2.77
CA SER A 181 2.09 8.55 2.51
C SER A 181 1.49 9.43 3.62
N ARG A 182 2.04 10.63 3.78
CA ARG A 182 1.53 11.61 4.75
C ARG A 182 0.22 12.23 4.32
N GLU A 183 0.06 12.44 3.02
CA GLU A 183 -1.22 12.75 2.39
C GLU A 183 -1.62 11.58 1.50
N PHE A 184 -2.87 11.13 1.62
CA PHE A 184 -3.42 10.09 0.73
C PHE A 184 -4.89 10.34 0.44
N LEU A 185 -5.31 9.89 -0.75
CA LEU A 185 -6.72 9.83 -1.09
C LEU A 185 -7.34 8.57 -0.48
N TRP A 186 -8.54 8.74 0.03
CA TRP A 186 -9.34 7.64 0.54
C TRP A 186 -10.84 7.90 0.34
N GLN A 187 -11.62 6.89 0.63
CA GLN A 187 -13.01 7.09 1.00
C GLN A 187 -13.21 6.71 2.47
N GLU A 188 -14.15 7.37 3.12
CA GLU A 188 -14.59 7.00 4.46
C GLU A 188 -16.12 7.04 4.51
N GLY A 189 -16.71 5.92 4.90
CA GLY A 189 -18.14 5.79 5.15
C GLY A 189 -18.43 5.76 6.63
N HIS A 190 -19.49 6.45 7.04
CA HIS A 190 -19.94 6.54 8.42
C HIS A 190 -21.45 6.39 8.47
N THR A 191 -21.92 5.41 9.22
CA THR A 191 -23.35 5.07 9.27
C THR A 191 -23.83 4.91 10.70
N ALA A 192 -25.13 5.11 10.91
CA ALA A 192 -25.80 4.99 12.20
C ALA A 192 -27.13 4.24 12.04
N PHE A 193 -27.36 3.28 12.91
CA PHE A 193 -28.47 2.33 12.90
C PHE A 193 -29.20 2.30 14.24
N ALA A 194 -30.45 1.83 14.22
CA ALA A 194 -31.23 1.62 15.44
C ALA A 194 -30.78 0.37 16.19
N THR A 195 -30.31 -0.67 15.48
CA THR A 195 -29.98 -1.99 16.04
C THR A 195 -28.56 -2.44 15.69
N LYS A 196 -28.03 -3.37 16.49
CA LYS A 196 -26.70 -3.96 16.26
C LYS A 196 -26.72 -4.85 15.01
N GLU A 197 -27.81 -5.56 14.78
CA GLU A 197 -27.98 -6.51 13.69
C GLU A 197 -27.90 -5.82 12.32
N GLU A 198 -28.51 -4.64 12.19
CA GLU A 198 -28.40 -3.82 10.98
C GLU A 198 -26.97 -3.31 10.77
N ALA A 199 -26.31 -2.86 11.84
CA ALA A 199 -24.93 -2.40 11.80
C ALA A 199 -23.98 -3.55 11.37
N ASP A 200 -24.09 -4.72 12.00
CA ASP A 200 -23.29 -5.90 11.68
C ASP A 200 -23.50 -6.36 10.22
N THR A 201 -24.74 -6.29 9.73
CA THR A 201 -25.06 -6.63 8.33
C THR A 201 -24.30 -5.73 7.37
N GLU A 202 -24.29 -4.41 7.59
CA GLU A 202 -23.57 -3.49 6.71
C GLU A 202 -22.05 -3.69 6.78
N VAL A 203 -21.49 -3.97 7.97
CA VAL A 203 -20.04 -4.22 8.11
C VAL A 203 -19.58 -5.29 7.12
N LEU A 204 -20.30 -6.40 7.04
CA LEU A 204 -19.98 -7.51 6.15
C LEU A 204 -20.29 -7.21 4.68
N GLN A 205 -21.35 -6.46 4.39
CA GLN A 205 -21.66 -6.02 3.02
C GLN A 205 -20.54 -5.14 2.46
N ILE A 206 -20.06 -4.18 3.24
CA ILE A 206 -18.94 -3.31 2.84
C ILE A 206 -17.64 -4.10 2.71
N LEU A 207 -17.37 -5.03 3.65
CA LEU A 207 -16.20 -5.89 3.56
C LEU A 207 -16.18 -6.73 2.27
N GLU A 208 -17.35 -7.20 1.84
CA GLU A 208 -17.51 -7.90 0.56
C GLU A 208 -17.23 -6.97 -0.63
N LEU A 209 -17.69 -5.72 -0.61
CA LEU A 209 -17.34 -4.74 -1.66
C LEU A 209 -15.82 -4.50 -1.73
N TYR A 210 -15.12 -4.48 -0.59
CA TYR A 210 -13.65 -4.40 -0.60
C TYR A 210 -12.99 -5.64 -1.16
N ARG A 211 -13.48 -6.84 -0.83
CA ARG A 211 -13.01 -8.07 -1.49
C ARG A 211 -13.16 -7.96 -3.01
N ARG A 212 -14.30 -7.47 -3.49
CA ARG A 212 -14.56 -7.26 -4.92
C ARG A 212 -13.60 -6.27 -5.57
N ILE A 213 -13.25 -5.17 -4.92
CA ILE A 213 -12.19 -4.26 -5.42
C ILE A 213 -10.90 -5.04 -5.64
N TYR A 214 -10.44 -5.77 -4.61
CA TYR A 214 -9.18 -6.49 -4.68
C TYR A 214 -9.20 -7.63 -5.70
N GLU A 215 -10.18 -8.52 -5.63
CA GLU A 215 -10.20 -9.74 -6.44
C GLU A 215 -10.72 -9.49 -7.85
N GLU A 216 -11.84 -8.78 -7.99
CA GLU A 216 -12.53 -8.63 -9.28
C GLU A 216 -11.92 -7.55 -10.16
N PHE A 217 -11.37 -6.47 -9.57
CA PHE A 217 -10.79 -5.35 -10.32
C PHE A 217 -9.26 -5.41 -10.32
N LEU A 218 -8.65 -5.56 -9.15
CA LEU A 218 -7.19 -5.55 -9.02
C LEU A 218 -6.55 -6.93 -9.25
N ALA A 219 -7.34 -8.01 -9.38
CA ALA A 219 -6.85 -9.38 -9.52
C ALA A 219 -5.91 -9.81 -8.37
N ILE A 220 -6.18 -9.36 -7.14
CA ILE A 220 -5.38 -9.66 -5.95
C ILE A 220 -6.20 -10.53 -5.00
N PRO A 221 -5.75 -11.74 -4.65
CA PRO A 221 -6.40 -12.56 -3.63
C PRO A 221 -6.26 -11.91 -2.26
N VAL A 222 -7.37 -11.85 -1.50
CA VAL A 222 -7.36 -11.33 -0.13
C VAL A 222 -8.04 -12.28 0.84
N THR A 223 -7.69 -12.16 2.11
CA THR A 223 -8.35 -12.91 3.20
C THR A 223 -9.28 -11.97 3.96
N LYS A 224 -10.58 -12.26 3.97
CA LYS A 224 -11.55 -11.60 4.85
C LYS A 224 -11.42 -12.16 6.26
N GLY A 225 -11.41 -11.30 7.27
CA GLY A 225 -11.39 -11.73 8.65
C GLY A 225 -11.65 -10.63 9.66
N ARG A 226 -11.60 -11.00 10.94
CA ARG A 226 -11.75 -10.10 12.09
C ARG A 226 -10.37 -9.80 12.69
N LYS A 227 -10.10 -8.55 13.06
CA LYS A 227 -8.88 -8.20 13.80
C LYS A 227 -8.91 -8.78 15.22
N SER A 228 -7.75 -9.11 15.75
CA SER A 228 -7.61 -9.43 17.18
C SER A 228 -8.01 -8.23 18.04
N GLU A 229 -8.22 -8.46 19.33
CA GLU A 229 -8.56 -7.38 20.25
C GLU A 229 -7.44 -6.31 20.34
N LEU A 230 -6.17 -6.69 20.18
CA LEU A 230 -5.04 -5.74 20.18
C LEU A 230 -4.88 -4.97 18.85
N GLU A 231 -5.27 -5.56 17.71
CA GLU A 231 -5.10 -4.94 16.38
C GLU A 231 -6.39 -4.31 15.82
N LYS A 232 -7.52 -4.41 16.54
CA LYS A 232 -8.76 -3.72 16.14
C LYS A 232 -8.60 -2.19 16.31
N PHE A 233 -9.48 -1.45 15.67
CA PHE A 233 -9.59 -0.01 15.96
C PHE A 233 -10.04 0.19 17.41
N ALA A 234 -9.24 0.91 18.20
CA ALA A 234 -9.50 1.13 19.63
C ALA A 234 -10.86 1.78 19.91
N GLY A 235 -11.37 2.64 19.01
CA GLY A 235 -12.69 3.23 19.15
C GLY A 235 -13.85 2.28 18.81
N GLY A 236 -13.58 1.10 18.25
CA GLY A 236 -14.61 0.18 17.75
C GLY A 236 -14.91 -1.01 18.67
N LEU A 237 -16.13 -1.56 18.54
CA LEU A 237 -16.51 -2.80 19.20
C LEU A 237 -15.72 -3.98 18.61
N TYR A 238 -15.71 -4.09 17.29
CA TYR A 238 -14.86 -5.02 16.54
C TYR A 238 -14.48 -4.45 15.17
N THR A 239 -13.41 -4.97 14.58
CA THR A 239 -12.93 -4.56 13.25
C THR A 239 -12.84 -5.76 12.33
N THR A 240 -13.31 -5.60 11.10
CA THR A 240 -13.10 -6.56 10.02
C THR A 240 -12.20 -5.95 8.95
N SER A 241 -11.44 -6.79 8.26
CA SER A 241 -10.51 -6.34 7.22
C SER A 241 -10.37 -7.35 6.09
N VAL A 242 -9.90 -6.84 4.95
CA VAL A 242 -9.32 -7.66 3.88
C VAL A 242 -7.80 -7.57 3.98
N GLU A 243 -7.14 -8.70 4.12
CA GLU A 243 -5.68 -8.80 4.26
C GLU A 243 -5.08 -9.30 2.96
N ALA A 244 -4.16 -8.53 2.39
CA ALA A 244 -3.32 -8.93 1.27
C ALA A 244 -1.96 -9.43 1.78
N PHE A 245 -1.29 -10.27 0.99
CA PHE A 245 0.02 -10.81 1.32
C PHE A 245 0.99 -10.59 0.16
N ILE A 246 2.22 -10.18 0.45
CA ILE A 246 3.27 -9.92 -0.53
C ILE A 246 4.34 -11.03 -0.42
N PRO A 247 4.33 -12.06 -1.29
CA PRO A 247 5.22 -13.21 -1.17
C PRO A 247 6.71 -12.87 -1.20
N ASN A 248 7.13 -11.92 -2.04
CA ASN A 248 8.56 -11.55 -2.18
C ASN A 248 9.15 -11.03 -0.85
N THR A 249 8.31 -10.43 0.00
CA THR A 249 8.73 -9.78 1.24
C THR A 249 8.30 -10.56 2.48
N GLY A 250 7.34 -11.49 2.36
CA GLY A 250 6.78 -12.23 3.48
C GLY A 250 5.86 -11.39 4.37
N ARG A 251 5.35 -10.27 3.84
CA ARG A 251 4.61 -9.29 4.64
C ARG A 251 3.13 -9.26 4.31
N GLY A 252 2.33 -9.16 5.36
CA GLY A 252 0.90 -8.89 5.27
C GLY A 252 0.63 -7.39 5.24
N ILE A 253 -0.38 -7.00 4.47
CA ILE A 253 -0.82 -5.61 4.29
C ILE A 253 -2.34 -5.58 4.40
N GLN A 254 -2.84 -4.82 5.36
CA GLN A 254 -4.26 -4.52 5.45
C GLN A 254 -4.68 -3.67 4.25
N GLY A 255 -5.59 -4.21 3.45
CA GLY A 255 -6.05 -3.57 2.23
C GLY A 255 -7.17 -2.55 2.46
N ALA A 256 -8.17 -2.94 3.24
CA ALA A 256 -9.30 -2.10 3.62
C ALA A 256 -9.87 -2.56 4.97
N THR A 257 -10.74 -1.74 5.56
CA THR A 257 -11.28 -1.95 6.91
C THR A 257 -12.75 -1.59 7.00
N SER A 258 -13.50 -2.38 7.76
CA SER A 258 -14.90 -2.15 8.07
C SER A 258 -15.15 -2.43 9.56
N HIS A 259 -15.47 -1.39 10.31
CA HIS A 259 -15.58 -1.38 11.75
C HIS A 259 -17.06 -1.37 12.18
N CYS A 260 -17.42 -2.24 13.12
CA CYS A 260 -18.56 -1.99 13.97
C CYS A 260 -18.07 -1.15 15.14
N LEU A 261 -18.50 0.11 15.19
CA LEU A 261 -18.11 1.03 16.25
C LEU A 261 -18.89 0.79 17.54
N GLY A 262 -19.95 -0.02 17.48
CA GLY A 262 -20.88 -0.21 18.58
C GLY A 262 -21.53 1.12 18.95
N GLN A 263 -21.57 1.40 20.25
CA GLN A 263 -22.13 2.64 20.80
C GLN A 263 -21.03 3.54 21.43
N ASN A 264 -19.75 3.24 21.21
CA ASN A 264 -18.64 3.97 21.84
C ASN A 264 -18.65 5.47 21.46
N PHE A 265 -18.68 5.74 20.16
CA PHE A 265 -18.78 7.11 19.64
C PHE A 265 -20.14 7.74 19.90
N ALA A 266 -21.23 6.97 19.85
CA ALA A 266 -22.57 7.46 20.17
C ALA A 266 -22.65 7.96 21.61
N LYS A 267 -22.02 7.26 22.55
CA LYS A 267 -21.88 7.69 23.94
C LYS A 267 -21.03 8.97 24.06
N MET A 268 -19.89 9.03 23.37
CA MET A 268 -18.97 10.18 23.40
C MET A 268 -19.59 11.47 22.84
N PHE A 269 -20.34 11.36 21.74
CA PHE A 269 -20.94 12.50 21.02
C PHE A 269 -22.43 12.69 21.31
N GLU A 270 -22.97 11.92 22.26
CA GLU A 270 -24.38 11.93 22.67
C GLU A 270 -25.37 11.73 21.51
N ILE A 271 -25.04 10.82 20.58
CA ILE A 271 -25.88 10.49 19.43
C ILE A 271 -26.98 9.53 19.88
N ASN A 272 -28.12 10.11 20.23
CA ASN A 272 -29.30 9.40 20.71
C ASN A 272 -30.48 9.59 19.76
N PHE A 273 -31.46 8.68 19.83
CA PHE A 273 -32.73 8.77 19.12
C PHE A 273 -33.89 8.30 20.00
N GLU A 274 -35.09 8.81 19.73
CA GLU A 274 -36.33 8.27 20.28
C GLU A 274 -36.77 7.02 19.50
N ASN A 275 -36.83 5.87 20.19
CA ASN A 275 -37.25 4.60 19.60
C ASN A 275 -38.78 4.57 19.34
N GLU A 276 -39.30 3.48 18.75
CA GLU A 276 -40.74 3.37 18.45
C GLU A 276 -41.65 3.43 19.68
N LYS A 277 -41.10 3.20 20.88
CA LYS A 277 -41.82 3.26 22.16
C LYS A 277 -41.73 4.63 22.84
N GLY A 278 -41.06 5.61 22.22
CA GLY A 278 -40.84 6.92 22.82
C GLY A 278 -39.66 6.98 23.79
N GLU A 279 -38.83 5.94 23.87
CA GLU A 279 -37.70 5.87 24.81
C GLU A 279 -36.40 6.33 24.15
N LYS A 280 -35.55 7.01 24.93
CA LYS A 280 -34.23 7.44 24.47
C LYS A 280 -33.27 6.25 24.35
N SER A 281 -32.77 6.01 23.14
CA SER A 281 -31.82 4.94 22.81
C SER A 281 -30.57 5.52 22.11
N MET A 282 -29.44 4.83 22.18
CA MET A 282 -28.20 5.21 21.46
C MET A 282 -28.08 4.47 20.13
N VAL A 283 -27.56 5.15 19.11
CA VAL A 283 -27.35 4.54 17.79
C VAL A 283 -26.20 3.53 17.80
N TRP A 284 -26.28 2.54 16.93
CA TRP A 284 -25.17 1.65 16.57
C TRP A 284 -24.47 2.21 15.35
N GLN A 285 -23.15 2.40 15.39
CA GLN A 285 -22.41 3.04 14.31
C GLN A 285 -21.44 2.09 13.62
N ASN A 286 -21.18 2.36 12.34
CA ASN A 286 -20.05 1.79 11.62
C ASN A 286 -19.18 2.89 11.03
N SER A 287 -17.89 2.58 10.84
CA SER A 287 -17.04 3.30 9.90
C SER A 287 -16.27 2.33 9.02
N TRP A 288 -15.94 2.73 7.80
CA TRP A 288 -15.25 1.86 6.85
C TRP A 288 -14.46 2.68 5.83
N ALA A 289 -13.28 2.20 5.45
CA ALA A 289 -12.39 2.92 4.54
C ALA A 289 -11.48 2.00 3.71
N TYR A 290 -11.14 2.46 2.49
CA TYR A 290 -9.95 2.04 1.73
C TYR A 290 -9.25 3.27 1.15
N SER A 291 -7.97 3.14 0.80
CA SER A 291 -7.16 4.26 0.29
C SER A 291 -6.40 3.89 -0.96
N THR A 292 -5.64 4.85 -1.50
CA THR A 292 -4.68 4.64 -2.59
C THR A 292 -3.62 3.58 -2.31
N ARG A 293 -3.50 3.08 -1.07
CA ARG A 293 -2.72 1.87 -0.74
C ARG A 293 -3.05 0.69 -1.64
N THR A 294 -4.33 0.54 -1.99
CA THR A 294 -4.83 -0.47 -2.94
C THR A 294 -4.00 -0.54 -4.23
N ILE A 295 -3.64 0.61 -4.80
CA ILE A 295 -2.81 0.74 -6.01
C ILE A 295 -1.40 0.22 -5.76
N GLY A 296 -0.79 0.60 -4.65
CA GLY A 296 0.56 0.12 -4.29
C GLY A 296 0.60 -1.41 -4.11
N VAL A 297 -0.43 -1.99 -3.48
CA VAL A 297 -0.53 -3.46 -3.33
C VAL A 297 -0.62 -4.14 -4.71
N MET A 298 -1.42 -3.59 -5.65
CA MET A 298 -1.50 -4.11 -7.02
C MET A 298 -0.14 -4.10 -7.72
N VAL A 299 0.62 -3.00 -7.62
CA VAL A 299 1.98 -2.93 -8.18
C VAL A 299 2.89 -3.98 -7.57
N MET A 300 2.85 -4.13 -6.23
CA MET A 300 3.67 -5.12 -5.51
C MET A 300 3.34 -6.56 -5.89
N VAL A 301 2.06 -6.88 -6.11
CA VAL A 301 1.63 -8.24 -6.46
C VAL A 301 2.00 -8.59 -7.90
N HIS A 302 1.64 -7.73 -8.86
CA HIS A 302 1.69 -8.06 -10.29
C HIS A 302 2.97 -7.64 -11.00
N GLY A 303 3.62 -6.54 -10.58
CA GLY A 303 4.80 -6.01 -11.25
C GLY A 303 5.93 -7.03 -11.37
N ASP A 304 6.75 -6.89 -12.41
CA ASP A 304 7.88 -7.77 -12.70
C ASP A 304 9.16 -6.97 -13.02
N ASN A 305 10.20 -7.66 -13.52
CA ASN A 305 11.48 -7.04 -13.86
C ASN A 305 11.46 -6.20 -15.16
N LYS A 306 10.30 -6.09 -15.84
CA LYS A 306 10.09 -5.20 -16.98
C LYS A 306 9.30 -3.94 -16.61
N GLY A 307 8.64 -3.92 -15.45
CA GLY A 307 7.86 -2.79 -14.97
C GLY A 307 6.50 -3.18 -14.42
N LEU A 308 5.52 -2.30 -14.63
CA LEU A 308 4.13 -2.53 -14.24
C LEU A 308 3.51 -3.69 -15.02
N VAL A 309 2.57 -4.39 -14.37
CA VAL A 309 1.66 -5.34 -14.99
C VAL A 309 0.27 -5.00 -14.46
N LEU A 310 -0.59 -4.40 -15.30
CA LEU A 310 -1.87 -3.88 -14.85
C LEU A 310 -3.01 -4.84 -15.21
N PRO A 311 -3.96 -5.09 -14.28
CA PRO A 311 -5.20 -5.77 -14.60
C PRO A 311 -6.03 -4.96 -15.61
N PRO A 312 -6.55 -5.57 -16.69
CA PRO A 312 -7.32 -4.88 -17.73
C PRO A 312 -8.52 -4.06 -17.24
N LYS A 313 -9.14 -4.43 -16.13
CA LYS A 313 -10.28 -3.66 -15.57
C LYS A 313 -9.90 -2.30 -15.01
N VAL A 314 -8.65 -2.11 -14.59
CA VAL A 314 -8.19 -0.84 -13.99
C VAL A 314 -7.13 -0.11 -14.82
N ALA A 315 -6.49 -0.77 -15.78
CA ALA A 315 -5.50 -0.16 -16.64
C ALA A 315 -6.06 1.06 -17.39
N ALA A 316 -5.40 2.22 -17.31
CA ALA A 316 -5.82 3.43 -18.03
C ALA A 316 -5.96 3.17 -19.54
N LEU A 317 -4.98 2.47 -20.10
CA LEU A 317 -4.99 1.95 -21.46
C LEU A 317 -4.95 0.42 -21.43
N GLN A 318 -5.85 -0.23 -22.18
CA GLN A 318 -5.92 -1.69 -22.27
C GLN A 318 -5.11 -2.22 -23.46
N VAL A 319 -5.15 -1.50 -24.59
CA VAL A 319 -4.51 -1.91 -25.83
C VAL A 319 -3.68 -0.78 -26.41
N ILE A 320 -2.40 -1.04 -26.69
CA ILE A 320 -1.56 -0.14 -27.48
C ILE A 320 -1.28 -0.74 -28.86
N VAL A 321 -1.58 0.01 -29.91
CA VAL A 321 -1.32 -0.36 -31.31
C VAL A 321 -0.02 0.28 -31.77
N ILE A 322 0.91 -0.52 -32.29
CA ILE A 322 2.25 -0.07 -32.68
C ILE A 322 2.52 -0.45 -34.13
N PRO A 323 2.80 0.53 -35.00
CA PRO A 323 3.22 0.26 -36.37
C PRO A 323 4.63 -0.32 -36.38
N VAL A 324 4.86 -1.32 -37.23
CA VAL A 324 6.16 -1.95 -37.47
C VAL A 324 6.58 -1.67 -38.91
N PRO A 325 7.00 -0.42 -39.22
CA PRO A 325 7.42 -0.07 -40.56
C PRO A 325 8.67 -0.85 -40.94
N TYR A 326 8.74 -1.23 -42.22
CA TYR A 326 9.92 -1.85 -42.81
C TYR A 326 10.35 -1.04 -44.04
N LYS A 327 11.60 -1.19 -44.46
CA LYS A 327 12.11 -0.50 -45.65
C LYS A 327 11.25 -0.86 -46.87
N ASP A 328 10.87 0.14 -47.66
CA ASP A 328 10.06 0.00 -48.87
C ASP A 328 8.61 -0.52 -48.64
N ALA A 329 8.10 -0.44 -47.39
CA ALA A 329 6.73 -0.79 -47.06
C ALA A 329 5.73 0.36 -47.29
N ASP A 330 4.45 0.01 -47.47
CA ASP A 330 3.33 0.96 -47.44
C ASP A 330 3.11 1.49 -46.02
N THR A 331 3.95 2.46 -45.63
CA THR A 331 3.92 3.08 -44.30
C THR A 331 2.58 3.75 -44.02
N GLN A 332 1.97 4.39 -45.03
CA GLN A 332 0.67 5.03 -44.86
C GLN A 332 -0.42 3.98 -44.63
N GLY A 333 -0.45 2.90 -45.41
CA GLY A 333 -1.38 1.79 -45.19
C GLY A 333 -1.23 1.14 -43.82
N ILE A 334 -0.02 1.07 -43.25
CA ILE A 334 0.20 0.61 -41.88
C ILE A 334 -0.41 1.58 -40.87
N PHE A 335 -0.19 2.89 -41.04
CA PHE A 335 -0.77 3.90 -40.15
C PHE A 335 -2.30 3.92 -40.20
N ASP A 336 -2.88 3.85 -41.40
CA ASP A 336 -4.33 3.80 -41.60
C ASP A 336 -4.93 2.55 -40.95
N ALA A 337 -4.24 1.41 -41.07
CA ALA A 337 -4.61 0.19 -40.38
C ALA A 337 -4.54 0.30 -38.85
N CYS A 338 -3.52 0.96 -38.30
CA CYS A 338 -3.43 1.21 -36.86
C CYS A 338 -4.61 2.08 -36.39
N ALA A 339 -4.91 3.17 -37.09
CA ALA A 339 -6.02 4.06 -36.78
C ALA A 339 -7.37 3.32 -36.85
N ALA A 340 -7.60 2.52 -37.90
CA ALA A 340 -8.80 1.71 -38.04
C ALA A 340 -8.94 0.67 -36.92
N THR A 341 -7.84 0.02 -36.52
CA THR A 341 -7.81 -0.94 -35.41
C THR A 341 -8.21 -0.26 -34.09
N VAL A 342 -7.65 0.92 -33.80
CA VAL A 342 -8.03 1.70 -32.61
C VAL A 342 -9.50 2.07 -32.64
N ALA A 343 -10.02 2.59 -33.76
CA ALA A 343 -11.43 2.97 -33.88
C ALA A 343 -12.36 1.79 -33.60
N ILE A 344 -12.11 0.64 -34.24
CA ILE A 344 -12.90 -0.59 -34.05
C ILE A 344 -12.92 -1.05 -32.58
N LEU A 345 -11.77 -1.00 -31.90
CA LEU A 345 -11.66 -1.41 -30.50
C LEU A 345 -12.34 -0.41 -29.56
N SER A 346 -12.13 0.90 -29.79
CA SER A 346 -12.75 1.97 -29.01
C SER A 346 -14.26 1.97 -29.12
N ASP A 347 -14.81 1.77 -30.33
CA ASP A 347 -16.27 1.63 -30.55
C ASP A 347 -16.86 0.43 -29.79
N ALA A 348 -16.05 -0.60 -29.53
CA ALA A 348 -16.44 -1.76 -28.75
C ALA A 348 -16.27 -1.58 -27.22
N GLY A 349 -15.88 -0.39 -26.77
CA GLY A 349 -15.67 -0.03 -25.36
C GLY A 349 -14.29 -0.39 -24.80
N ILE A 350 -13.31 -0.72 -25.66
CA ILE A 350 -11.94 -1.06 -25.25
C ILE A 350 -11.10 0.21 -25.26
N ARG A 351 -10.38 0.49 -24.17
CA ARG A 351 -9.47 1.64 -24.09
C ARG A 351 -8.24 1.36 -24.93
N ALA A 352 -8.21 1.87 -26.16
CA ALA A 352 -7.16 1.62 -27.14
C ALA A 352 -6.58 2.91 -27.70
N GLU A 353 -5.27 2.90 -27.96
CA GLU A 353 -4.52 4.02 -28.55
C GLU A 353 -3.45 3.49 -29.52
N ALA A 354 -2.92 4.37 -30.38
CA ALA A 354 -1.81 4.04 -31.26
C ALA A 354 -0.58 4.89 -30.95
N ASP A 355 0.59 4.26 -30.86
CA ASP A 355 1.87 4.97 -30.71
C ASP A 355 2.52 5.20 -32.08
N LEU A 356 2.17 6.33 -32.69
CA LEU A 356 2.62 6.70 -34.04
C LEU A 356 3.91 7.53 -34.06
N ARG A 357 4.55 7.75 -32.91
CA ARG A 357 5.78 8.57 -32.81
C ARG A 357 6.89 8.00 -33.70
N GLU A 358 7.36 8.77 -34.67
CA GLU A 358 8.36 8.29 -35.65
C GLU A 358 9.79 8.32 -35.12
N ASN A 359 10.06 9.15 -34.10
CA ASN A 359 11.38 9.33 -33.51
C ASN A 359 11.83 8.14 -32.61
N TYR A 360 11.00 7.12 -32.45
CA TYR A 360 11.30 5.94 -31.63
C TYR A 360 11.16 4.65 -32.44
N SER A 361 12.11 3.74 -32.26
CA SER A 361 12.04 2.40 -32.83
C SER A 361 10.87 1.60 -32.23
N PRO A 362 10.31 0.61 -32.94
CA PRO A 362 9.29 -0.28 -32.37
C PRO A 362 9.73 -0.93 -31.07
N GLY A 363 10.99 -1.40 -30.98
CA GLY A 363 11.55 -1.99 -29.77
C GLY A 363 11.57 -1.05 -28.57
N TRP A 364 11.88 0.23 -28.77
CA TRP A 364 11.79 1.24 -27.72
C TRP A 364 10.34 1.43 -27.23
N LYS A 365 9.39 1.53 -28.18
CA LYS A 365 7.96 1.65 -27.85
C LYS A 365 7.47 0.43 -27.06
N TYR A 366 7.91 -0.77 -27.45
CA TYR A 366 7.57 -2.01 -26.73
C TYR A 366 8.01 -1.92 -25.27
N SER A 367 9.27 -1.54 -25.02
CA SER A 367 9.77 -1.37 -23.64
C SER A 367 9.03 -0.29 -22.87
N ASN A 368 8.73 0.87 -23.48
CA ASN A 368 8.00 1.96 -22.82
C ASN A 368 6.59 1.51 -22.38
N TRP A 369 5.86 0.81 -23.24
CA TRP A 369 4.50 0.37 -22.90
C TRP A 369 4.47 -0.89 -22.02
N GLU A 370 5.51 -1.73 -22.08
CA GLU A 370 5.72 -2.81 -21.10
C GLU A 370 6.03 -2.24 -19.70
N MET A 371 6.86 -1.19 -19.60
CA MET A 371 7.13 -0.48 -18.35
C MET A 371 5.86 0.09 -17.72
N LYS A 372 5.01 0.71 -18.56
CA LYS A 372 3.70 1.26 -18.17
C LYS A 372 2.62 0.21 -17.90
N GLY A 373 2.89 -1.05 -18.22
CA GLY A 373 2.02 -2.18 -17.91
C GLY A 373 0.74 -2.25 -18.73
N VAL A 374 0.75 -1.73 -19.97
CA VAL A 374 -0.40 -1.87 -20.88
C VAL A 374 -0.65 -3.37 -21.12
N PRO A 375 -1.87 -3.89 -20.83
CA PRO A 375 -2.13 -5.33 -20.84
C PRO A 375 -1.87 -6.03 -22.17
N LEU A 376 -2.23 -5.39 -23.28
CA LEU A 376 -2.12 -5.95 -24.61
C LEU A 376 -1.46 -4.97 -25.57
N ARG A 377 -0.45 -5.44 -26.30
CA ARG A 377 0.13 -4.72 -27.43
C ARG A 377 -0.35 -5.36 -28.73
N ILE A 378 -0.74 -4.55 -29.69
CA ILE A 378 -1.01 -4.98 -31.06
C ILE A 378 0.07 -4.41 -31.98
N GLU A 379 0.71 -5.27 -32.75
CA GLU A 379 1.75 -4.93 -33.72
C GLU A 379 1.17 -5.09 -35.13
N ILE A 380 1.40 -4.09 -36.00
CA ILE A 380 0.94 -4.10 -37.39
C ILE A 380 2.12 -3.77 -38.29
N GLY A 381 2.58 -4.76 -39.06
CA GLY A 381 3.57 -4.59 -40.11
C GLY A 381 3.07 -5.00 -41.50
N PRO A 382 3.95 -5.00 -42.52
CA PRO A 382 3.58 -5.33 -43.90
C PRO A 382 2.97 -6.72 -44.05
N ARG A 383 3.49 -7.71 -43.30
CA ARG A 383 2.98 -9.09 -43.29
C ARG A 383 1.55 -9.16 -42.75
N ASP A 384 1.24 -8.34 -41.75
CA ASP A 384 -0.07 -8.34 -41.11
C ASP A 384 -1.13 -7.70 -42.02
N LEU A 385 -0.75 -6.65 -42.78
CA LEU A 385 -1.57 -6.11 -43.85
C LEU A 385 -1.85 -7.14 -44.94
N ALA A 386 -0.80 -7.79 -45.46
CA ALA A 386 -0.94 -8.78 -46.53
C ALA A 386 -1.85 -9.96 -46.15
N ASN A 387 -1.86 -10.34 -44.87
CA ASN A 387 -2.66 -11.44 -44.35
C ASN A 387 -3.99 -11.01 -43.72
N ASN A 388 -4.35 -9.71 -43.78
CA ASN A 388 -5.54 -9.16 -43.14
C ASN A 388 -5.69 -9.55 -41.65
N GLN A 389 -4.59 -9.43 -40.91
CA GLN A 389 -4.48 -9.81 -39.50
C GLN A 389 -3.75 -8.73 -38.68
N VAL A 390 -3.58 -8.98 -37.39
CA VAL A 390 -2.72 -8.21 -36.48
C VAL A 390 -1.99 -9.18 -35.54
N ARG A 391 -0.82 -8.79 -35.03
CA ARG A 391 -0.10 -9.56 -34.00
C ARG A 391 -0.42 -9.02 -32.61
N ALA A 392 -1.08 -9.80 -31.77
CA ALA A 392 -1.31 -9.45 -30.37
C ALA A 392 -0.22 -10.05 -29.46
N VAL A 393 0.26 -9.28 -28.50
CA VAL A 393 1.27 -9.67 -27.50
C VAL A 393 0.79 -9.31 -26.11
N ARG A 394 0.74 -10.30 -25.22
CA ARG A 394 0.31 -10.15 -23.83
C ARG A 394 1.43 -9.63 -22.93
N ARG A 395 1.10 -8.72 -22.01
CA ARG A 395 2.07 -8.16 -21.06
C ARG A 395 2.44 -9.11 -19.92
N ASP A 396 1.48 -9.88 -19.43
CA ASP A 396 1.62 -10.73 -18.24
C ASP A 396 2.53 -11.94 -18.47
N ASN A 397 2.51 -12.51 -19.67
CA ASN A 397 3.28 -13.73 -20.00
C ASN A 397 4.10 -13.66 -21.30
N GLY A 398 3.97 -12.59 -22.11
CA GLY A 398 4.68 -12.43 -23.38
C GLY A 398 4.15 -13.30 -24.54
N GLU A 399 3.03 -13.99 -24.35
CA GLU A 399 2.39 -14.84 -25.37
C GLU A 399 2.00 -14.02 -26.60
N LYS A 400 2.22 -14.59 -27.79
CA LYS A 400 1.99 -13.94 -29.08
C LYS A 400 0.96 -14.71 -29.89
N THR A 401 -0.03 -14.01 -30.42
CA THR A 401 -1.10 -14.60 -31.23
C THR A 401 -1.37 -13.74 -32.46
N ASP A 402 -1.58 -14.36 -33.62
CA ASP A 402 -2.07 -13.65 -34.81
C ASP A 402 -3.61 -13.67 -34.80
N ILE A 403 -4.21 -12.49 -34.90
CA ILE A 403 -5.67 -12.30 -34.85
C ILE A 403 -6.13 -11.80 -36.22
N SER A 404 -7.05 -12.54 -36.85
CA SER A 404 -7.71 -12.06 -38.06
C SER A 404 -8.53 -10.81 -37.75
N ARG A 405 -8.48 -9.80 -38.62
CA ARG A 405 -9.23 -8.55 -38.43
C ARG A 405 -10.73 -8.74 -38.34
N VAL A 406 -11.26 -9.82 -38.91
CA VAL A 406 -12.68 -10.18 -38.85
C VAL A 406 -13.14 -10.45 -37.41
N PHE A 407 -12.28 -11.07 -36.59
CA PHE A 407 -12.59 -11.46 -35.21
C PHE A 407 -11.89 -10.59 -34.16
N LEU A 408 -11.41 -9.41 -34.57
CA LEU A 408 -10.55 -8.56 -33.74
C LEU A 408 -11.19 -8.23 -32.38
N VAL A 409 -12.41 -7.70 -32.37
CA VAL A 409 -13.09 -7.28 -31.14
C VAL A 409 -13.33 -8.45 -30.20
N GLU A 410 -13.86 -9.56 -30.73
CA GLU A 410 -14.18 -10.75 -29.94
C GLU A 410 -12.92 -11.34 -29.29
N GLN A 411 -11.85 -11.53 -30.07
CA GLN A 411 -10.62 -12.11 -29.56
C GLN A 411 -9.90 -11.18 -28.58
N VAL A 412 -9.88 -9.87 -28.82
CA VAL A 412 -9.27 -8.91 -27.88
C VAL A 412 -10.04 -8.87 -26.57
N LYS A 413 -11.39 -8.88 -26.58
CA LYS A 413 -12.19 -8.97 -25.34
C LYS A 413 -11.87 -10.25 -24.56
N GLY A 414 -11.88 -11.39 -25.24
CA GLY A 414 -11.54 -12.68 -24.63
C GLY A 414 -10.09 -12.72 -24.09
N MET A 415 -9.14 -12.06 -24.75
CA MET A 415 -7.77 -11.94 -24.24
C MET A 415 -7.69 -11.09 -22.98
N LEU A 416 -8.37 -9.93 -22.93
CA LEU A 416 -8.37 -9.08 -21.73
C LEU A 416 -9.01 -9.78 -20.53
N GLU A 417 -10.10 -10.54 -20.74
CA GLU A 417 -10.70 -11.38 -19.70
C GLU A 417 -9.73 -12.47 -19.20
N LYS A 418 -9.05 -13.16 -20.13
CA LYS A 418 -8.04 -14.17 -19.79
C LYS A 418 -6.84 -13.58 -19.05
N ILE A 419 -6.38 -12.38 -19.40
CA ILE A 419 -5.30 -11.69 -18.68
C ILE A 419 -5.76 -11.39 -17.25
N GLN A 420 -6.96 -10.83 -17.06
CA GLN A 420 -7.50 -10.54 -15.72
C GLN A 420 -7.55 -11.80 -14.85
N GLN A 421 -8.07 -12.90 -15.38
CA GLN A 421 -8.17 -14.16 -14.66
C GLN A 421 -6.78 -14.77 -14.37
N ASN A 422 -5.89 -14.77 -15.36
CA ASN A 422 -4.54 -15.31 -15.19
C ASN A 422 -3.74 -14.57 -14.11
N LEU A 423 -3.86 -13.23 -14.03
CA LEU A 423 -3.24 -12.44 -12.97
C LEU A 423 -3.76 -12.86 -11.59
N PHE A 424 -5.07 -13.06 -11.45
CA PHE A 424 -5.66 -13.51 -10.19
C PHE A 424 -5.19 -14.92 -9.82
N ASP A 425 -5.24 -15.87 -10.75
CA ASP A 425 -4.88 -17.27 -10.51
C ASP A 425 -3.41 -17.40 -10.11
N VAL A 426 -2.51 -16.71 -10.81
CA VAL A 426 -1.08 -16.70 -10.49
C VAL A 426 -0.83 -16.05 -9.13
N ALA A 427 -1.46 -14.91 -8.84
CA ALA A 427 -1.32 -14.26 -7.53
C ALA A 427 -1.86 -15.13 -6.40
N LYS A 428 -3.00 -15.79 -6.61
CA LYS A 428 -3.63 -16.74 -5.67
C LYS A 428 -2.73 -17.94 -5.42
N GLN A 429 -2.22 -18.58 -6.46
CA GLN A 429 -1.32 -19.71 -6.34
C GLN A 429 -0.05 -19.33 -5.55
N LYS A 430 0.55 -18.17 -5.83
CA LYS A 430 1.73 -17.68 -5.09
C LYS A 430 1.42 -17.43 -3.63
N ARG A 431 0.28 -16.81 -3.31
CA ARG A 431 -0.15 -16.58 -1.92
C ARG A 431 -0.41 -17.90 -1.20
N ASP A 432 -1.14 -18.82 -1.83
CA ASP A 432 -1.53 -20.11 -1.22
C ASP A 432 -0.30 -20.99 -0.94
N ALA A 433 0.71 -20.97 -1.83
CA ALA A 433 2.00 -21.66 -1.62
C ALA A 433 2.81 -21.09 -0.43
N CYS A 434 2.47 -19.90 0.05
CA CYS A 434 3.06 -19.28 1.23
C CYS A 434 2.29 -19.59 2.52
N ILE A 435 1.12 -20.22 2.47
CA ILE A 435 0.35 -20.56 3.67
C ILE A 435 1.00 -21.74 4.39
N GLU A 436 1.23 -21.59 5.69
CA GLU A 436 1.73 -22.67 6.54
C GLU A 436 0.92 -22.72 7.83
N VAL A 437 0.29 -23.87 8.10
CA VAL A 437 -0.42 -24.11 9.36
C VAL A 437 0.58 -24.64 10.37
N VAL A 438 0.71 -23.97 11.51
CA VAL A 438 1.66 -24.31 12.57
C VAL A 438 0.93 -24.57 13.89
N LYS A 439 1.49 -25.43 14.72
CA LYS A 439 0.94 -25.79 16.04
C LYS A 439 1.90 -25.51 17.19
N THR A 440 3.19 -25.34 16.88
CA THR A 440 4.22 -25.10 17.89
C THR A 440 4.97 -23.80 17.64
N TRP A 441 5.63 -23.27 18.68
CA TRP A 441 6.46 -22.07 18.56
C TRP A 441 7.65 -22.26 17.61
N ASP A 442 8.25 -23.45 17.58
CA ASP A 442 9.41 -23.73 16.73
C ASP A 442 9.02 -23.75 15.24
N GLU A 443 7.88 -24.36 14.91
CA GLU A 443 7.29 -24.29 13.57
C GLU A 443 6.96 -22.85 13.19
N PHE A 444 6.39 -22.07 14.12
CA PHE A 444 6.06 -20.66 13.91
C PHE A 444 7.31 -19.84 13.54
N ILE A 445 8.40 -19.95 14.31
CA ILE A 445 9.65 -19.21 14.04
C ILE A 445 10.28 -19.65 12.71
N LYS A 446 10.25 -20.95 12.41
CA LYS A 446 10.74 -21.48 11.13
C LYS A 446 9.94 -20.89 9.95
N ALA A 447 8.62 -20.95 10.00
CA ALA A 447 7.74 -20.41 8.96
C ALA A 447 7.92 -18.89 8.79
N LEU A 448 8.08 -18.16 9.89
CA LEU A 448 8.34 -16.72 9.89
C LEU A 448 9.65 -16.38 9.17
N GLY A 449 10.73 -17.12 9.47
CA GLY A 449 12.03 -16.98 8.80
C GLY A 449 11.98 -17.33 7.32
N GLN A 450 11.04 -18.18 6.90
CA GLN A 450 10.78 -18.56 5.51
C GLN A 450 9.80 -17.62 4.79
N LYS A 451 9.46 -16.47 5.38
CA LYS A 451 8.55 -15.47 4.80
C LYS A 451 7.16 -16.05 4.46
N LYS A 452 6.64 -16.95 5.32
CA LYS A 452 5.34 -17.59 5.14
C LYS A 452 4.19 -16.74 5.71
N LEU A 453 2.99 -17.00 5.20
CA LEU A 453 1.71 -16.60 5.78
C LEU A 453 1.31 -17.68 6.78
N ILE A 454 1.43 -17.40 8.08
CA ILE A 454 1.27 -18.41 9.12
C ILE A 454 -0.17 -18.46 9.57
N LEU A 455 -0.75 -19.65 9.68
CA LEU A 455 -2.03 -19.89 10.35
C LEU A 455 -1.76 -20.66 11.64
N ALA A 456 -2.07 -20.08 12.79
CA ALA A 456 -1.80 -20.67 14.10
C ALA A 456 -3.04 -20.62 15.02
N PRO A 457 -3.29 -21.63 15.86
CA PRO A 457 -4.32 -21.57 16.89
C PRO A 457 -4.11 -20.37 17.82
N TRP A 458 -5.14 -19.56 18.04
CA TRP A 458 -4.98 -18.30 18.77
C TRP A 458 -6.14 -18.05 19.72
N CYS A 459 -5.82 -17.74 20.98
CA CYS A 459 -6.78 -17.49 22.06
C CYS A 459 -7.26 -16.03 22.14
N ASP A 460 -6.72 -15.14 21.31
CA ASP A 460 -7.12 -13.73 21.21
C ASP A 460 -6.92 -12.89 22.49
N GLU A 461 -6.03 -13.33 23.38
CA GLU A 461 -5.61 -12.56 24.55
C GLU A 461 -4.52 -11.53 24.17
N GLU A 462 -4.70 -10.26 24.54
CA GLU A 462 -3.75 -9.18 24.19
C GLU A 462 -2.33 -9.45 24.69
N GLU A 463 -2.19 -10.04 25.88
CA GLU A 463 -0.87 -10.32 26.48
C GLU A 463 -0.11 -11.38 25.68
N VAL A 464 -0.81 -12.36 25.11
CA VAL A 464 -0.21 -13.34 24.18
C VAL A 464 0.29 -12.63 22.93
N GLU A 465 -0.50 -11.72 22.35
CA GLU A 465 -0.05 -10.96 21.17
C GLU A 465 1.14 -10.03 21.46
N LYS A 466 1.16 -9.40 22.64
CA LYS A 466 2.30 -8.59 23.11
C LYS A 466 3.56 -9.44 23.29
N ASP A 467 3.45 -10.64 23.87
CA ASP A 467 4.57 -11.59 24.01
C ASP A 467 5.11 -12.03 22.64
N VAL A 468 4.24 -12.42 21.71
CA VAL A 468 4.65 -12.80 20.34
C VAL A 468 5.36 -11.66 19.64
N LYS A 469 4.83 -10.43 19.70
CA LYS A 469 5.48 -9.24 19.14
C LYS A 469 6.86 -9.01 19.76
N ALA A 470 7.00 -9.15 21.08
CA ALA A 470 8.27 -8.96 21.77
C ALA A 470 9.31 -10.02 21.39
N ARG A 471 8.92 -11.30 21.37
CA ARG A 471 9.81 -12.44 21.09
C ARG A 471 10.24 -12.53 19.63
N THR A 472 9.45 -12.00 18.71
CA THR A 472 9.74 -12.00 17.27
C THR A 472 10.42 -10.72 16.80
N LYS A 473 10.66 -9.76 17.70
CA LYS A 473 11.29 -8.49 17.37
C LYS A 473 12.73 -8.73 16.90
N GLY A 474 13.01 -8.38 15.66
CA GLY A 474 14.34 -8.50 15.05
C GLY A 474 14.46 -7.68 13.75
N GLU A 475 15.48 -7.98 12.95
CA GLU A 475 15.78 -7.25 11.69
C GLU A 475 14.62 -7.26 10.68
N MET A 476 13.84 -8.35 10.63
CA MET A 476 12.68 -8.46 9.76
C MET A 476 11.48 -7.64 10.27
N GLY A 477 11.46 -7.25 11.54
CA GLY A 477 10.32 -6.67 12.26
C GLY A 477 9.60 -7.70 13.14
N ALA A 478 8.67 -7.23 13.98
CA ALA A 478 7.87 -8.09 14.85
C ALA A 478 6.68 -8.72 14.10
N ALA A 479 6.42 -10.00 14.37
CA ALA A 479 5.21 -10.68 13.92
C ALA A 479 3.99 -10.15 14.68
N LYS A 480 2.85 -10.11 14.00
CA LYS A 480 1.57 -9.73 14.60
C LYS A 480 0.42 -10.39 13.89
N SER A 481 -0.74 -10.43 14.53
CA SER A 481 -1.96 -10.91 13.88
C SER A 481 -2.33 -10.00 12.70
N LEU A 482 -2.80 -10.62 11.62
CA LEU A 482 -3.41 -9.94 10.48
C LEU A 482 -4.91 -9.91 10.65
N CYS A 483 -5.52 -11.08 10.76
CA CYS A 483 -6.92 -11.29 11.07
C CYS A 483 -7.16 -12.76 11.45
N THR A 484 -8.25 -13.02 12.16
CA THR A 484 -8.91 -14.32 12.24
C THR A 484 -9.74 -14.50 10.96
N PRO A 485 -9.33 -15.35 10.01
CA PRO A 485 -10.06 -15.53 8.76
C PRO A 485 -11.49 -16.02 9.01
N PHE A 486 -12.46 -15.55 8.22
CA PHE A 486 -13.82 -16.09 8.30
C PHE A 486 -13.93 -17.49 7.72
N GLU A 487 -13.12 -17.79 6.70
CA GLU A 487 -12.96 -19.14 6.16
C GLU A 487 -11.82 -19.83 6.92
N GLN A 488 -12.19 -20.70 7.85
CA GLN A 488 -11.26 -21.50 8.64
C GLN A 488 -10.98 -22.83 7.91
N PRO A 489 -9.71 -23.23 7.73
CA PRO A 489 -9.42 -24.55 7.19
C PRO A 489 -9.79 -25.64 8.21
N GLU A 490 -10.11 -26.85 7.72
CA GLU A 490 -10.39 -27.98 8.60
C GLU A 490 -9.14 -28.32 9.44
N LEU A 491 -9.28 -28.24 10.76
CA LEU A 491 -8.24 -28.68 11.70
C LEU A 491 -8.36 -30.19 11.89
N PRO A 492 -7.27 -30.97 11.73
CA PRO A 492 -7.27 -32.38 12.14
C PRO A 492 -7.58 -32.48 13.64
N GLU A 493 -8.46 -33.40 14.03
CA GLU A 493 -8.80 -33.68 15.44
C GLU A 493 -7.52 -33.81 16.28
N ALA A 494 -7.46 -33.07 17.39
CA ALA A 494 -6.30 -33.16 18.27
C ALA A 494 -6.28 -34.49 19.04
N ARG A 495 -5.09 -35.08 19.13
CA ARG A 495 -4.78 -36.05 20.17
C ARG A 495 -4.89 -35.36 21.53
N GLU A 496 -5.44 -36.06 22.52
CA GLU A 496 -5.59 -35.60 23.89
C GLU A 496 -4.32 -34.89 24.39
N ALA A 497 -4.52 -33.72 24.99
CA ALA A 497 -3.46 -32.92 25.60
C ALA A 497 -2.78 -33.76 26.70
N GLY A 498 -1.58 -34.26 26.41
CA GLY A 498 -0.67 -34.75 27.44
C GLY A 498 0.00 -33.56 28.09
N GLU A 499 -0.20 -33.40 29.41
CA GLU A 499 0.52 -32.42 30.24
C GLU A 499 2.04 -32.54 30.00
N LEU A 500 2.59 -31.57 29.26
CA LEU A 500 4.03 -31.37 29.15
C LEU A 500 4.33 -29.98 29.69
N GLY A 501 4.77 -29.97 30.94
CA GLY A 501 5.12 -28.75 31.66
C GLY A 501 6.24 -27.96 30.97
N SER A 502 5.96 -26.70 30.66
CA SER A 502 6.89 -25.60 30.86
C SER A 502 6.09 -24.29 30.85
N GLY A 503 6.18 -23.49 31.92
CA GLY A 503 5.47 -22.21 32.03
C GLY A 503 5.99 -21.16 31.03
N LYS A 504 5.49 -21.17 29.79
CA LYS A 504 5.70 -20.13 28.77
C LYS A 504 4.38 -19.87 28.02
N PRO A 505 4.09 -18.66 27.52
CA PRO A 505 2.82 -18.39 26.82
C PRO A 505 2.83 -19.11 25.46
N HIS A 506 1.93 -20.07 25.30
CA HIS A 506 1.79 -20.87 24.08
C HIS A 506 0.87 -20.15 23.08
N ILE A 507 1.15 -20.31 21.79
CA ILE A 507 0.11 -20.40 20.75
C ILE A 507 -0.90 -21.40 21.30
N CYS A 508 -2.08 -20.95 21.71
CA CYS A 508 -2.93 -21.72 22.61
C CYS A 508 -3.24 -23.12 22.01
N GLU A 509 -2.76 -24.19 22.64
CA GLU A 509 -2.75 -25.56 22.13
C GLU A 509 -4.13 -26.26 22.25
N GLU A 510 -5.21 -25.48 22.26
CA GLU A 510 -6.56 -26.02 22.31
C GLU A 510 -7.08 -26.31 20.90
N SER A 511 -7.55 -27.54 20.72
CA SER A 511 -8.06 -28.09 19.46
C SER A 511 -9.32 -27.44 18.89
N LYS A 512 -9.86 -26.44 19.59
CA LYS A 512 -11.09 -25.71 19.24
C LYS A 512 -10.87 -24.21 18.99
N LEU A 513 -9.62 -23.73 19.06
CA LEU A 513 -9.35 -22.33 18.79
C LEU A 513 -9.34 -22.03 17.29
N PRO A 514 -9.85 -20.86 16.87
CA PRO A 514 -9.76 -20.46 15.48
C PRO A 514 -8.29 -20.24 15.11
N LEU A 515 -7.94 -20.56 13.87
CA LEU A 515 -6.66 -20.17 13.31
C LEU A 515 -6.66 -18.67 13.02
N VAL A 516 -5.58 -18.01 13.38
CA VAL A 516 -5.32 -16.60 13.06
C VAL A 516 -4.19 -16.53 12.05
N ALA A 517 -4.36 -15.69 11.05
CA ALA A 517 -3.32 -15.36 10.10
C ALA A 517 -2.31 -14.42 10.76
N ILE A 518 -1.04 -14.82 10.81
CA ILE A 518 0.05 -14.12 11.49
C ILE A 518 1.23 -13.99 10.53
N VAL A 519 1.79 -12.79 10.43
CA VAL A 519 3.04 -12.52 9.67
C VAL A 519 3.74 -11.30 10.26
N VAL A 520 4.92 -10.99 9.73
CA VAL A 520 5.52 -9.67 9.95
C VAL A 520 4.75 -8.61 9.14
N ASN A 521 4.14 -7.64 9.83
CA ASN A 521 3.47 -6.54 9.13
C ASN A 521 4.49 -5.51 8.61
N ASN A 522 4.01 -4.67 7.70
CA ASN A 522 4.68 -3.67 6.88
C ASN A 522 5.38 -2.53 7.65
N THR A 523 5.41 -2.51 8.98
CA THR A 523 6.11 -1.44 9.73
C THR A 523 7.61 -1.39 9.38
N VAL A 524 8.19 -2.47 8.83
CA VAL A 524 9.63 -2.63 8.55
C VAL A 524 9.95 -2.92 7.07
N LEU A 525 8.99 -2.89 6.12
CA LEU A 525 9.37 -2.90 4.70
C LEU A 525 10.27 -1.68 4.38
N ASN A 526 10.06 -0.61 5.15
CA ASN A 526 10.88 0.59 5.25
C ASN A 526 12.38 0.37 5.51
N ALA A 527 12.79 -0.75 6.14
CA ALA A 527 14.21 -1.04 6.41
C ALA A 527 14.90 -1.81 5.27
N LEU A 528 14.14 -2.58 4.48
CA LEU A 528 14.66 -3.27 3.29
C LEU A 528 14.81 -2.32 2.08
N LEU A 529 14.16 -1.15 2.15
CA LEU A 529 14.21 -0.05 1.19
C LEU A 529 15.44 0.87 1.33
N LEU A 530 16.36 0.60 2.28
CA LEU A 530 17.36 1.56 2.77
C LEU A 530 18.78 1.38 2.19
N GLY A 531 18.89 0.95 0.94
CA GLY A 531 20.20 0.74 0.30
C GLY A 531 20.92 1.98 -0.23
N SER A 532 20.30 3.16 -0.33
CA SER A 532 20.87 4.19 -1.23
C SER A 532 20.69 5.68 -0.92
N LEU A 533 20.34 6.11 0.30
CA LEU A 533 20.38 7.56 0.63
C LEU A 533 21.80 8.14 0.84
N GLN A 534 22.86 7.39 0.50
CA GLN A 534 24.25 7.84 0.68
C GLN A 534 25.02 8.17 -0.60
N GLN A 535 24.46 8.02 -1.81
CA GLN A 535 25.20 8.34 -3.03
C GLN A 535 24.34 8.94 -4.15
N SER A 536 24.05 10.23 -4.08
CA SER A 536 23.80 11.04 -5.28
C SER A 536 24.01 12.54 -5.05
N GLY A 537 25.16 13.04 -5.51
CA GLY A 537 25.33 14.41 -6.00
C GLY A 537 25.78 15.51 -5.02
N PRO A 538 26.35 16.63 -5.54
CA PRO A 538 27.14 17.60 -4.76
C PRO A 538 26.33 18.44 -3.77
N ILE A 539 25.00 18.35 -3.80
CA ILE A 539 24.09 19.13 -2.93
C ILE A 539 24.01 18.49 -1.52
N GLY A 540 24.41 17.22 -1.34
CA GLY A 540 24.43 16.54 -0.04
C GLY A 540 25.60 16.93 0.90
N ALA A 541 26.62 17.62 0.39
CA ALA A 541 27.81 17.95 1.19
C ALA A 541 27.60 19.14 2.14
N GLU A 542 26.66 20.05 1.86
CA GLU A 542 26.40 21.22 2.72
C GLU A 542 25.40 20.93 3.85
N VAL A 543 24.48 19.99 3.68
CA VAL A 543 23.54 19.58 4.74
C VAL A 543 24.25 18.79 5.85
N THR A 544 25.34 18.08 5.52
CA THR A 544 26.11 17.29 6.50
C THR A 544 26.92 18.17 7.47
N ARG A 545 27.21 19.43 7.12
CA ARG A 545 27.91 20.37 8.03
C ARG A 545 27.00 21.08 9.03
N LEU A 546 25.68 21.15 8.79
CA LEU A 546 24.74 21.75 9.76
C LEU A 546 24.29 20.77 10.86
N ILE A 547 24.35 19.46 10.62
CA ILE A 547 23.84 18.43 11.55
C ILE A 547 24.81 18.17 12.73
N HIS A 548 26.07 18.61 12.66
CA HIS A 548 27.02 18.48 13.78
C HIS A 548 26.92 19.58 14.86
N PHE A 549 26.04 20.57 14.72
CA PHE A 549 25.92 21.69 15.67
C PHE A 549 24.67 21.64 16.58
N LEU A 550 23.81 20.62 16.47
CA LEU A 550 22.56 20.52 17.24
C LEU A 550 22.36 19.14 17.89
N GLN A 551 23.36 18.65 18.62
CA GLN A 551 23.14 17.63 19.65
C GLN A 551 23.75 18.09 20.98
N PRO A 552 22.98 18.08 22.09
CA PRO A 552 23.56 18.32 23.42
C PRO A 552 24.33 17.07 23.86
N SER A 553 25.62 17.21 24.12
CA SER A 553 26.44 16.18 24.75
C SER A 553 26.17 16.11 26.26
N PRO A 554 26.21 14.91 26.88
CA PRO A 554 26.05 14.76 28.32
C PRO A 554 27.36 15.12 29.02
N PHE A 555 27.39 16.23 29.76
CA PHE A 555 28.53 16.58 30.59
C PHE A 555 28.51 15.76 31.89
N HIS A 556 29.48 14.85 32.02
CA HIS A 556 30.02 14.39 33.31
C HIS A 556 31.26 15.23 33.60
N GLY A 557 31.28 15.97 34.71
CA GLY A 557 32.42 16.77 35.12
C GLY A 557 32.20 17.45 36.47
N SER A 558 32.98 17.00 37.44
CA SER A 558 33.08 17.42 38.84
C SER A 558 33.24 18.94 39.08
N LEU A 559 32.54 19.44 40.10
CA LEU A 559 32.67 20.76 40.70
C LEU A 559 34.03 20.96 41.40
N PRO A 560 34.55 22.21 41.39
CA PRO A 560 35.26 22.75 42.55
C PRO A 560 34.52 23.96 43.14
N ASP A 561 34.55 24.04 44.48
CA ASP A 561 34.09 25.15 45.32
C ASP A 561 34.74 26.50 44.96
N VAL A 562 33.94 27.57 44.83
CA VAL A 562 34.33 28.93 45.24
C VAL A 562 33.10 29.74 45.69
N ASN A 563 33.20 30.26 46.91
CA ASN A 563 32.32 31.22 47.58
C ASN A 563 32.06 32.52 46.79
N GLY A 564 30.87 33.12 46.93
CA GLY A 564 30.71 34.57 46.64
C GLY A 564 29.29 35.04 46.32
N SER A 565 28.73 35.81 47.25
CA SER A 565 27.49 36.59 47.22
C SER A 565 27.28 37.50 46.00
N GLY A 566 26.02 37.75 45.60
CA GLY A 566 25.67 39.04 44.96
C GLY A 566 24.46 39.07 44.02
N HIS A 567 23.56 40.02 44.30
CA HIS A 567 22.30 40.42 43.64
C HIS A 567 22.23 40.59 42.09
N TRP A 568 20.98 40.39 41.61
CA TRP A 568 20.22 41.01 40.51
C TRP A 568 20.86 42.09 39.60
N GLY A 569 20.60 41.98 38.28
CA GLY A 569 20.66 43.11 37.35
C GLY A 569 20.39 42.74 35.88
N HIS A 570 19.31 43.30 35.31
CA HIS A 570 19.01 43.31 33.86
C HIS A 570 20.07 44.06 33.04
N CYS A 571 20.38 43.60 31.81
CA CYS A 571 20.69 44.52 30.70
C CYS A 571 20.44 43.89 29.31
N LYS A 572 19.97 44.73 28.38
CA LYS A 572 19.59 44.48 26.99
C LYS A 572 20.78 44.61 26.01
N GLN A 573 20.52 44.15 24.78
CA GLN A 573 21.09 44.54 23.48
C GLN A 573 22.39 43.88 23.00
N GLY A 574 22.33 43.38 21.76
CA GLY A 574 23.48 42.99 20.95
C GLY A 574 23.06 42.42 19.58
N ASN A 575 22.89 43.31 18.60
CA ASN A 575 22.73 43.02 17.17
C ASN A 575 23.83 42.10 16.63
N PHE A 576 23.46 41.12 15.78
CA PHE A 576 24.35 40.65 14.71
C PHE A 576 23.54 40.41 13.42
N GLN A 577 23.70 41.31 12.46
CA GLN A 577 23.52 41.03 11.04
C GLN A 577 24.79 40.37 10.51
N PHE A 578 24.67 39.33 9.67
CA PHE A 578 25.58 39.17 8.53
C PHE A 578 24.86 38.59 7.31
N LYS A 579 25.25 39.16 6.16
CA LYS A 579 24.77 39.02 4.78
C LYS A 579 25.10 37.66 4.16
N ILE A 580 24.24 37.25 3.23
CA ILE A 580 24.44 36.22 2.21
C ILE A 580 25.31 36.77 1.06
N VAL A 581 26.34 36.02 0.65
CA VAL A 581 27.06 35.97 -0.64
C VAL A 581 27.83 34.62 -0.59
N ILE A 582 27.68 33.57 -1.41
CA ILE A 582 27.16 33.27 -2.76
C ILE A 582 26.31 32.00 -2.65
#